data_AF-A0A939VBQ1-F1
#
_entry.id   AF-A0A939VBQ1-F1
#
_cell.length_a   1.000
_cell.length_b   1.000
_cell.length_c   1.000
_cell.angle_alpha   90.00
_cell.angle_beta   90.00
_cell.angle_gamma   90.00
#
_symmetry.space_group_name_H-M   'P 1'
#
loop_
_entity.id
_entity.type
_entity.pdbx_description
1 polymer ?
#
loop_
_entity_poly.entity_id
_entity_poly.type
_entity_poly.pdbx_seq_one_letter_code
_entity_poly.pdbx_strand_id
1 'polypeptide(L)'
;MKSTSLILALLLMAGVAFGQKNNYKAPVLTDKYMKDLGLAKKPFTQKAEGVWTAGNITIYSSHPYGDDIKGFKGSTPLFIAVDKRGNILAVAPAANMETPDFWNRVLASKLLQSWRGLTLQQAATLKVDAVTGATYSSVAVIKTVQATAKNVK
;
A
#
# COMPACT_ATOMS: atom_id res chain seq x y z
N MET A 1 22.24 17.83 -29.78
CA MET A 1 20.87 17.48 -29.29
C MET A 1 20.50 16.14 -29.94
N LYS A 2 20.41 15.02 -29.23
CA LYS A 2 19.59 14.75 -28.04
C LYS A 2 20.37 13.80 -27.10
N SER A 3 20.59 14.25 -25.86
CA SER A 3 20.94 13.38 -24.74
C SER A 3 19.61 12.98 -24.09
N THR A 4 19.16 11.75 -24.31
CA THR A 4 18.11 11.13 -23.49
C THR A 4 18.82 10.24 -22.49
N SER A 5 19.04 10.81 -21.30
CA SER A 5 19.63 10.17 -20.14
C SER A 5 18.91 8.85 -19.81
N LEU A 6 19.68 7.77 -19.78
CA LEU A 6 19.34 6.56 -19.03
C LEU A 6 19.22 6.94 -17.55
N ILE A 7 18.04 6.76 -16.96
CA ILE A 7 17.93 6.70 -15.50
C ILE A 7 18.09 5.24 -15.12
N LEU A 8 19.31 4.92 -14.72
CA LEU A 8 19.73 3.66 -14.11
C LEU A 8 19.06 3.54 -12.74
N ALA A 9 18.15 2.58 -12.58
CA ALA A 9 17.58 2.22 -11.28
C ALA A 9 18.65 1.47 -10.47
N LEU A 10 19.33 2.17 -9.58
CA LEU A 10 20.30 1.59 -8.66
C LEU A 10 19.54 0.91 -7.50
N LEU A 11 19.46 -0.42 -7.54
CA LEU A 11 19.06 -1.25 -6.40
C LEU A 11 20.16 -1.16 -5.32
N LEU A 12 19.83 -0.59 -4.16
CA LEU A 12 20.55 -0.83 -2.92
C LEU A 12 19.65 -1.65 -2.00
N MET A 13 19.91 -2.96 -1.97
CA MET A 13 19.43 -3.84 -0.92
C MET A 13 20.43 -3.75 0.24
N ALA A 14 19.99 -3.26 1.40
CA ALA A 14 20.65 -3.48 2.67
C ALA A 14 19.59 -4.04 3.62
N GLY A 15 19.67 -5.35 3.88
CA GLY A 15 18.71 -6.08 4.68
C GLY A 15 18.88 -5.85 6.18
N VAL A 16 17.78 -6.01 6.90
CA VAL A 16 17.79 -6.42 8.30
C VAL A 16 17.03 -7.74 8.38
N ALA A 17 17.76 -8.81 8.68
CA ALA A 17 17.20 -10.15 8.81
C ALA A 17 16.35 -10.25 10.07
N PHE A 18 15.02 -10.31 9.90
CA PHE A 18 14.10 -10.89 10.88
C PHE A 18 13.60 -12.21 10.30
N GLY A 19 13.64 -13.27 11.10
CA GLY A 19 13.59 -14.68 10.68
C GLY A 19 12.58 -15.02 9.57
N GLN A 20 13.09 -15.48 8.43
CA GLN A 20 12.29 -15.91 7.28
C GLN A 20 11.87 -17.38 7.45
N LYS A 21 10.68 -17.61 7.99
CA LYS A 21 9.87 -18.79 7.64
C LYS A 21 8.73 -18.29 6.77
N ASN A 22 9.03 -18.15 5.46
CA ASN A 22 8.14 -18.05 4.28
C ASN A 22 8.76 -17.07 3.25
N ASN A 23 8.85 -17.48 1.98
CA ASN A 23 9.43 -16.73 0.84
C ASN A 23 8.63 -15.46 0.43
N TYR A 24 8.04 -14.73 1.37
CA TYR A 24 7.26 -13.53 1.08
C TYR A 24 8.20 -12.37 0.73
N LYS A 25 8.15 -11.91 -0.53
CA LYS A 25 8.87 -10.73 -1.00
C LYS A 25 7.95 -9.51 -0.93
N ALA A 26 8.39 -8.47 -0.20
CA ALA A 26 7.66 -7.22 -0.09
C ALA A 26 7.35 -6.63 -1.48
N PRO A 27 6.14 -6.09 -1.70
CA PRO A 27 5.78 -5.49 -2.98
C PRO A 27 6.61 -4.23 -3.24
N VAL A 28 7.14 -4.13 -4.46
CA VAL A 28 7.88 -2.95 -4.93
C VAL A 28 6.90 -2.04 -5.68
N LEU A 29 6.97 -0.73 -5.43
CA LEU A 29 6.16 0.25 -6.15
C LEU A 29 6.54 0.27 -7.64
N THR A 30 5.54 0.19 -8.52
CA THR A 30 5.70 0.16 -9.98
C THR A 30 4.72 1.12 -10.63
N ASP A 31 4.89 1.37 -11.94
CA ASP A 31 3.97 2.21 -12.71
C ASP A 31 2.51 1.71 -12.66
N LYS A 32 2.30 0.40 -12.54
CA LYS A 32 0.96 -0.17 -12.33
C LYS A 32 0.34 0.38 -11.04
N TYR A 33 1.06 0.29 -9.92
CA TYR A 33 0.57 0.76 -8.63
C TYR A 33 0.48 2.29 -8.58
N MET A 34 1.37 3.01 -9.25
CA MET A 34 1.25 4.46 -9.42
C MET A 34 -0.03 4.82 -10.16
N LYS A 35 -0.41 4.08 -11.20
CA LYS A 35 -1.70 4.25 -11.88
C LYS A 35 -2.88 3.97 -10.94
N ASP A 36 -2.83 2.88 -10.19
CA ASP A 36 -3.89 2.48 -9.25
C ASP A 36 -4.07 3.51 -8.11
N LEU A 37 -3.01 4.21 -7.71
CA LEU A 37 -3.03 5.34 -6.76
C LEU A 37 -3.51 6.67 -7.38
N GLY A 38 -3.80 6.72 -8.68
CA GLY A 38 -4.15 7.96 -9.39
C GLY A 38 -2.96 8.90 -9.63
N LEU A 39 -1.73 8.36 -9.60
CA LEU A 39 -0.46 9.08 -9.75
C LEU A 39 0.27 8.69 -11.04
N ALA A 40 -0.46 8.20 -12.05
CA ALA A 40 0.10 7.75 -13.31
C ALA A 40 1.09 8.76 -13.91
N LYS A 41 2.22 8.26 -14.43
CA LYS A 41 3.28 9.04 -15.08
C LYS A 41 4.03 10.04 -14.18
N LYS A 42 3.72 10.13 -12.88
CA LYS A 42 4.55 10.92 -11.96
C LYS A 42 5.85 10.16 -11.69
N PRO A 43 7.03 10.80 -11.90
CA PRO A 43 8.28 10.18 -11.49
C PRO A 43 8.27 10.00 -9.97
N PHE A 44 8.78 8.86 -9.52
CA PHE A 44 8.88 8.52 -8.11
C PHE A 44 10.30 8.02 -7.79
N THR A 45 10.71 8.22 -6.54
CA THR A 45 12.03 7.82 -6.05
C THR A 45 11.87 7.14 -4.71
N GLN A 46 12.53 5.99 -4.54
CA GLN A 46 12.57 5.31 -3.26
C GLN A 46 13.46 6.09 -2.28
N LYS A 47 12.93 6.39 -1.09
CA LYS A 47 13.66 7.12 -0.02
C LYS A 47 14.10 6.19 1.10
N ALA A 48 13.32 5.14 1.36
CA ALA A 48 13.65 4.08 2.30
C ALA A 48 12.96 2.78 1.85
N GLU A 49 13.24 1.67 2.54
CA GLU A 49 12.46 0.45 2.35
C GLU A 49 10.98 0.73 2.59
N GLY A 50 10.13 0.37 1.62
CA GLY A 50 8.69 0.62 1.70
C GLY A 50 8.27 2.09 1.62
N VAL A 51 9.18 3.04 1.33
CA VAL A 51 8.84 4.47 1.24
C VAL A 51 9.34 5.09 -0.06
N TRP A 52 8.41 5.71 -0.81
CA TRP A 52 8.70 6.44 -2.04
C TRP A 52 8.16 7.86 -1.98
N THR A 53 8.74 8.76 -2.78
CA THR A 53 8.23 10.11 -2.98
C THR A 53 7.94 10.37 -4.45
N ALA A 54 6.83 11.04 -4.75
CA ALA A 54 6.46 11.51 -6.09
C ALA A 54 6.07 13.00 -6.03
N GLY A 55 7.05 13.90 -6.14
CA GLY A 55 6.86 15.32 -5.85
C GLY A 55 6.57 15.54 -4.36
N ASN A 56 5.46 16.18 -4.03
CA ASN A 56 5.02 16.45 -2.65
C ASN A 56 4.16 15.33 -2.04
N ILE A 57 4.27 14.12 -2.59
CA ILE A 57 3.49 12.96 -2.17
C ILE A 57 4.44 11.91 -1.63
N THR A 58 4.13 11.37 -0.45
CA THR A 58 4.82 10.20 0.10
C THR A 58 3.94 8.98 -0.11
N ILE A 59 4.54 7.86 -0.51
CA ILE A 59 3.85 6.57 -0.68
C ILE A 59 4.49 5.57 0.28
N TYR A 60 3.67 4.98 1.15
CA TYR A 60 4.08 3.94 2.08
C TYR A 60 3.60 2.56 1.60
N SER A 61 4.47 1.56 1.71
CA SER A 61 4.08 0.16 1.70
C SER A 61 3.51 -0.23 3.06
N SER A 62 2.54 -1.13 3.06
CA SER A 62 2.06 -1.74 4.30
C SER A 62 3.01 -2.79 4.87
N HIS A 63 4.03 -3.20 4.12
CA HIS A 63 5.10 -4.05 4.64
C HIS A 63 6.05 -3.22 5.53
N PRO A 64 6.50 -3.73 6.69
CA PRO A 64 6.16 -5.03 7.28
C PRO A 64 4.90 -5.01 8.17
N TYR A 65 4.29 -3.84 8.38
CA TYR A 65 3.22 -3.62 9.38
C TYR A 65 1.97 -4.50 9.21
N GLY A 66 1.68 -4.93 7.98
CA GLY A 66 0.50 -5.72 7.63
C GLY A 66 0.74 -7.20 7.34
N ASP A 67 1.98 -7.68 7.45
CA ASP A 67 2.34 -9.03 6.98
C ASP A 67 1.64 -10.17 7.76
N ASP A 68 1.41 -9.95 9.05
CA ASP A 68 0.74 -10.91 9.93
C ASP A 68 -0.78 -10.80 9.91
N ILE A 69 -1.33 -9.80 9.22
CA ILE A 69 -2.78 -9.57 9.12
C ILE A 69 -3.34 -10.44 8.01
N LYS A 70 -3.99 -11.54 8.38
CA LYS A 70 -4.54 -12.51 7.41
C LYS A 70 -5.97 -12.14 7.00
N GLY A 71 -6.19 -12.08 5.69
CA GLY A 71 -7.50 -12.18 5.05
C GLY A 71 -7.83 -13.64 4.73
N PHE A 72 -8.52 -13.89 3.62
CA PHE A 72 -9.03 -15.24 3.32
C PHE A 72 -7.90 -16.21 2.89
N LYS A 73 -6.87 -15.73 2.19
CA LYS A 73 -5.76 -16.57 1.67
C LYS A 73 -4.36 -16.05 1.99
N GLY A 74 -4.22 -15.09 2.89
CA GLY A 74 -2.93 -14.52 3.25
C GLY A 74 -3.06 -13.05 3.61
N SER A 75 -1.93 -12.34 3.64
CA SER A 75 -1.95 -10.89 3.83
C SER A 75 -2.54 -10.17 2.62
N THR A 76 -2.98 -8.93 2.84
CA THR A 76 -3.51 -8.03 1.81
C THR A 76 -2.60 -6.80 1.74
N PRO A 77 -1.47 -6.87 1.02
CA PRO A 77 -0.48 -5.80 1.05
C PRO A 77 -1.02 -4.58 0.31
N LEU A 78 -0.75 -3.38 0.82
CA LEU A 78 -1.30 -2.11 0.33
C LEU A 78 -0.18 -1.09 0.09
N PHE A 79 -0.45 -0.14 -0.79
CA PHE A 79 0.23 1.13 -0.87
C PHE A 79 -0.71 2.26 -0.43
N ILE A 80 -0.18 3.18 0.37
CA ILE A 80 -0.93 4.35 0.89
C ILE A 80 -0.20 5.60 0.45
N ALA A 81 -0.83 6.41 -0.39
CA ALA A 81 -0.30 7.71 -0.81
C ALA A 81 -0.83 8.82 0.11
N VAL A 82 0.06 9.68 0.59
CA VAL A 82 -0.27 10.83 1.43
C VAL A 82 0.27 12.13 0.82
N ASP A 83 -0.45 13.23 1.02
CA ASP A 83 0.03 14.56 0.68
C ASP A 83 1.06 15.07 1.70
N LYS A 84 1.70 16.22 1.40
CA LYS A 84 2.65 16.89 2.30
C LYS A 84 2.06 17.33 3.65
N ARG A 85 0.74 17.30 3.83
CA ARG A 85 0.05 17.62 5.08
C ARG A 85 -0.29 16.35 5.88
N GLY A 86 0.05 15.17 5.35
CA GLY A 86 -0.23 13.88 5.98
C GLY A 86 -1.64 13.34 5.72
N ASN A 87 -2.39 13.91 4.77
CA ASN A 87 -3.71 13.41 4.39
C ASN A 87 -3.58 12.31 3.34
N ILE A 88 -4.34 11.23 3.51
CA ILE A 88 -4.39 10.12 2.58
C ILE A 88 -5.07 10.56 1.28
N LEU A 89 -4.33 10.43 0.18
CA LEU A 89 -4.83 10.67 -1.17
C LEU A 89 -5.51 9.42 -1.72
N ALA A 90 -4.88 8.25 -1.56
CA ALA A 90 -5.37 6.98 -2.08
C ALA A 90 -4.80 5.80 -1.31
N VAL A 91 -5.57 4.72 -1.26
CA VAL A 91 -5.12 3.39 -0.85
C VAL A 91 -5.30 2.47 -2.05
N ALA A 92 -4.23 1.79 -2.46
CA ALA A 92 -4.26 0.84 -3.57
C ALA A 92 -3.69 -0.50 -3.12
N PRO A 93 -4.29 -1.62 -3.52
CA PRO A 93 -3.75 -2.91 -3.18
C PRO A 93 -2.56 -3.29 -4.05
N ALA A 94 -1.60 -3.98 -3.43
CA ALA A 94 -0.59 -4.73 -4.14
C ALA A 94 -1.10 -6.14 -4.48
N ALA A 95 -0.26 -6.92 -5.17
CA ALA A 95 -0.51 -8.34 -5.40
C ALA A 95 -0.79 -9.06 -4.08
N ASN A 96 -1.87 -9.84 -4.07
CA ASN A 96 -2.35 -10.60 -2.93
C ASN A 96 -2.90 -11.95 -3.40
N MET A 97 -3.15 -12.86 -2.46
CA MET A 97 -3.59 -14.23 -2.76
C MET A 97 -5.09 -14.44 -2.50
N GLU A 98 -5.87 -13.38 -2.27
CA GLU A 98 -7.30 -13.49 -1.98
C GLU A 98 -8.06 -14.26 -3.07
N THR A 99 -9.16 -14.91 -2.69
CA THR A 99 -10.04 -15.55 -3.67
C THR A 99 -10.67 -14.48 -4.57
N PRO A 100 -10.59 -14.61 -5.91
CA PRO A 100 -11.05 -13.58 -6.84
C PRO A 100 -12.45 -13.05 -6.55
N ASP A 101 -13.42 -13.92 -6.25
CA ASP A 101 -14.80 -13.52 -6.00
C ASP A 101 -14.95 -12.60 -4.77
N PHE A 102 -14.23 -12.89 -3.67
CA PHE A 102 -14.26 -12.05 -2.48
C PHE A 102 -13.50 -10.74 -2.71
N TRP A 103 -12.35 -10.84 -3.38
CA TRP A 103 -11.51 -9.68 -3.66
C TRP A 103 -12.19 -8.68 -4.60
N ASN A 104 -12.85 -9.17 -5.64
CA ASN A 104 -13.59 -8.35 -6.59
C ASN A 104 -14.73 -7.58 -5.92
N ARG A 105 -15.38 -8.15 -4.89
CA ARG A 105 -16.37 -7.43 -4.08
C ARG A 105 -15.75 -6.28 -3.30
N VAL A 106 -14.56 -6.47 -2.73
CA VAL A 106 -13.81 -5.39 -2.07
C VAL A 106 -13.45 -4.29 -3.07
N LEU A 107 -12.92 -4.65 -4.24
CA LEU A 107 -12.52 -3.70 -5.29
C LEU A 107 -13.71 -2.91 -5.87
N ALA A 108 -14.88 -3.56 -6.02
CA ALA A 108 -16.10 -2.92 -6.51
C ALA A 108 -16.80 -2.06 -5.45
N SER A 109 -16.43 -2.21 -4.18
CA SER A 109 -16.97 -1.41 -3.08
C SER A 109 -16.28 -0.05 -2.94
N LYS A 110 -16.71 0.73 -1.96
CA LYS A 110 -16.03 1.98 -1.55
C LYS A 110 -15.01 1.77 -0.43
N LEU A 111 -14.70 0.52 -0.04
CA LEU A 111 -13.86 0.24 1.13
C LEU A 111 -12.51 0.97 1.07
N LEU A 112 -11.78 0.85 -0.05
CA LEU A 112 -10.47 1.49 -0.23
C LEU A 112 -10.53 3.03 -0.25
N GLN A 113 -11.70 3.61 -0.49
CA GLN A 113 -11.91 5.06 -0.50
C GLN A 113 -12.21 5.64 0.89
N SER A 114 -12.50 4.78 1.88
CA SER A 114 -12.94 5.19 3.23
C SER A 114 -11.94 6.10 3.97
N TRP A 115 -10.67 6.06 3.57
CA TRP A 115 -9.60 6.84 4.20
C TRP A 115 -9.22 8.11 3.45
N ARG A 116 -9.79 8.35 2.26
CA ARG A 116 -9.42 9.51 1.44
C ARG A 116 -9.73 10.81 2.18
N GLY A 117 -8.73 11.69 2.26
CA GLY A 117 -8.81 12.98 2.95
C GLY A 117 -8.57 12.92 4.46
N LEU A 118 -8.44 11.72 5.05
CA LEU A 118 -8.14 11.58 6.46
C LEU A 118 -6.63 11.64 6.71
N THR A 119 -6.25 12.13 7.88
CA THR A 119 -4.88 12.00 8.37
C THR A 119 -4.55 10.55 8.69
N LEU A 120 -3.26 10.20 8.70
CA LEU A 120 -2.81 8.87 9.16
C LEU A 120 -3.30 8.55 10.58
N GLN A 121 -3.33 9.53 11.47
CA GLN A 121 -3.83 9.36 12.84
C GLN A 121 -5.33 8.98 12.88
N GLN A 122 -6.15 9.65 12.08
CA GLN A 122 -7.57 9.30 11.95
C GLN A 122 -7.73 7.92 11.31
N ALA A 123 -6.96 7.62 10.26
CA ALA A 123 -7.00 6.34 9.57
C ALA A 123 -6.63 5.16 10.47
N ALA A 124 -5.71 5.37 11.42
CA ALA A 124 -5.27 4.35 12.38
C ALA A 124 -6.39 3.86 13.33
N THR A 125 -7.46 4.63 13.50
CA THR A 125 -8.53 4.35 14.48
C THR A 125 -9.93 4.33 13.89
N LEU A 126 -10.08 4.69 12.60
CA LEU A 126 -11.36 4.72 11.91
C LEU A 126 -12.04 3.34 11.93
N LYS A 127 -13.30 3.32 12.36
CA LYS A 127 -14.19 2.16 12.16
C LYS A 127 -14.77 2.24 10.76
N VAL A 128 -14.56 1.19 9.98
CA VAL A 128 -15.01 1.08 8.59
C VAL A 128 -15.84 -0.19 8.45
N ASP A 129 -16.96 -0.10 7.76
CA ASP A 129 -17.82 -1.25 7.52
C ASP A 129 -17.19 -2.24 6.53
N ALA A 130 -17.29 -3.52 6.85
CA ALA A 130 -16.85 -4.59 5.96
C ALA A 130 -17.84 -4.80 4.81
N VAL A 131 -17.34 -5.33 3.68
CA VAL A 131 -18.17 -5.63 2.52
C VAL A 131 -18.88 -6.96 2.70
N THR A 132 -20.20 -6.98 2.52
CA THR A 132 -21.03 -8.19 2.60
C THR A 132 -20.52 -9.27 1.63
N GLY A 133 -20.33 -10.48 2.16
CA GLY A 133 -19.79 -11.62 1.38
C GLY A 133 -18.29 -11.55 1.12
N ALA A 134 -17.56 -10.59 1.72
CA ALA A 134 -16.11 -10.48 1.65
C ALA A 134 -15.51 -10.02 2.99
N THR A 135 -16.07 -10.50 4.11
CA THR A 135 -15.73 -10.03 5.46
C THR A 135 -14.26 -10.22 5.81
N TYR A 136 -13.69 -11.41 5.57
CA TYR A 136 -12.27 -11.69 5.87
C TYR A 136 -11.32 -10.77 5.10
N SER A 137 -11.50 -10.65 3.78
CA SER A 137 -10.71 -9.77 2.93
C SER A 137 -10.88 -8.30 3.34
N SER A 138 -12.10 -7.87 3.69
CA SER A 138 -12.38 -6.50 4.15
C SER A 138 -11.69 -6.19 5.46
N VAL A 139 -11.81 -7.07 6.46
CA VAL A 139 -11.17 -6.90 7.77
C VAL A 139 -9.65 -6.87 7.62
N ALA A 140 -9.08 -7.66 6.73
CA ALA A 140 -7.65 -7.63 6.46
C ALA A 140 -7.21 -6.27 5.90
N VAL A 141 -7.91 -5.75 4.89
CA VAL A 141 -7.63 -4.41 4.34
C VAL A 141 -7.73 -3.34 5.43
N ILE A 142 -8.81 -3.33 6.22
CA ILE A 142 -9.04 -2.35 7.28
C ILE A 142 -7.90 -2.38 8.29
N LYS A 143 -7.58 -3.56 8.81
CA LYS A 143 -6.50 -3.72 9.81
C LYS A 143 -5.14 -3.36 9.23
N THR A 144 -4.86 -3.70 7.96
CA THR A 144 -3.60 -3.35 7.29
C THR A 144 -3.43 -1.84 7.14
N VAL A 145 -4.48 -1.10 6.76
CA VAL A 145 -4.42 0.36 6.73
C VAL A 145 -4.16 0.91 8.12
N GLN A 146 -4.89 0.43 9.13
CA GLN A 146 -4.73 0.90 10.51
C GLN A 146 -3.32 0.65 11.05
N ALA A 147 -2.80 -0.56 10.85
CA ALA A 147 -1.45 -0.94 11.28
C ALA A 147 -0.38 -0.10 10.57
N THR A 148 -0.51 0.10 9.26
CA THR A 148 0.44 0.92 8.50
C THR A 148 0.40 2.36 8.98
N ALA A 149 -0.80 2.96 9.04
CA ALA A 149 -0.99 4.35 9.43
C ALA A 149 -0.50 4.65 10.85
N LYS A 150 -0.55 3.67 11.76
CA LYS A 150 -0.03 3.79 13.12
C LYS A 150 1.51 3.84 13.19
N ASN A 151 2.20 3.21 12.24
CA ASN A 151 3.64 2.98 12.34
C ASN A 151 4.48 3.83 11.37
N VAL A 152 3.88 4.36 10.30
CA VAL A 152 4.58 5.24 9.35
C VAL A 152 4.65 6.69 9.85
N LYS A 153 5.69 7.41 9.42
CA LYS A 153 5.99 8.79 9.83
C LYS A 153 5.98 9.74 8.64
#